data_AF-A0A1G8HXX3-F1
#
_entry.id   AF-A0A1G8HXX3-F1
#
_cell.length_a   1.000
_cell.length_b   1.000
_cell.length_c   1.000
_cell.angle_alpha   90.00
_cell.angle_beta   90.00
_cell.angle_gamma   90.00
#
_symmetry.space_group_name_H-M   'P 1'
#
loop_
_entity.id
_entity.type
_entity.pdbx_description
1 polymer ?
#
loop_
_entity_poly.entity_id
_entity_poly.type
_entity_poly.pdbx_seq_one_letter_code
_entity_poly.pdbx_strand_id
1 'polypeptide(L)'
;MAAVTTFSIPDTRHHARLDPQAVQDAGIVLCDLDGCLMSEGRLFAETADFVESCGARLRIVSNRSDSTAAALSRQLSDLGLCVPAAHVLLAGEFTLAHLARQGVRRLTLCAAPILVERARALGLDTESRDPEAVLLCRDPGQNVDTLGPLVTRLAQGARLWVANEDVSHPDHAGQPVAETGALLAALLAIRPGLVWRSLGKPHAAMLTHALTEAGLTAADAVFVGDNALTDGKAAAAAGMPFIHIHRRSGQ
;
A
#
# COMPACT_ATOMS: atom_id res chain seq x y z
N MET A 1 -14.52 12.15 25.24
CA MET A 1 -15.10 11.23 24.24
C MET A 1 -15.31 12.03 22.96
N ALA A 2 -14.39 11.93 22.00
CA ALA A 2 -14.57 12.56 20.70
C ALA A 2 -15.72 11.84 19.98
N ALA A 3 -16.66 12.61 19.44
CA ALA A 3 -17.73 12.06 18.62
C ALA A 3 -17.10 11.29 17.46
N VAL A 4 -17.37 10.00 17.35
CA VAL A 4 -17.06 9.21 16.16
C VAL A 4 -17.99 9.72 15.08
N THR A 5 -17.57 10.76 14.35
CA THR A 5 -18.21 11.14 13.09
C THR A 5 -18.18 9.90 12.20
N THR A 6 -19.36 9.35 11.94
CA THR A 6 -19.53 8.20 11.07
C THR A 6 -19.11 8.63 9.66
N PHE A 7 -17.90 8.28 9.27
CA PHE A 7 -17.43 8.49 7.91
C PHE A 7 -18.23 7.54 7.00
N SER A 8 -19.16 8.10 6.23
CA SER A 8 -19.92 7.37 5.22
C SER A 8 -19.32 7.65 3.86
N ILE A 9 -18.88 6.59 3.18
CA ILE A 9 -18.37 6.66 1.81
C ILE A 9 -19.59 6.47 0.88
N PRO A 10 -19.92 7.45 0.03
CA PRO A 10 -21.00 7.32 -0.95
C PRO A 10 -20.81 6.07 -1.83
N ASP A 11 -21.91 5.45 -2.24
CA ASP A 11 -21.93 4.28 -3.14
C ASP A 11 -21.15 3.05 -2.63
N THR A 12 -21.04 2.90 -1.30
CA THR A 12 -20.46 1.70 -0.70
C THR A 12 -21.43 0.53 -0.79
N ARG A 13 -20.98 -0.56 -1.41
CA ARG A 13 -21.64 -1.87 -1.38
C ARG A 13 -20.94 -2.79 -0.40
N HIS A 14 -21.69 -3.52 0.41
CA HIS A 14 -21.14 -4.41 1.43
C HIS A 14 -21.26 -5.86 1.00
N HIS A 15 -20.15 -6.59 0.96
CA HIS A 15 -20.09 -7.99 0.58
C HIS A 15 -19.36 -8.80 1.64
N ALA A 16 -19.79 -10.03 1.91
CA ALA A 16 -19.12 -10.91 2.88
C ALA A 16 -17.88 -11.62 2.30
N ARG A 17 -17.77 -11.67 0.97
CA ARG A 17 -16.74 -12.37 0.19
C ARG A 17 -16.61 -11.71 -1.18
N LEU A 18 -15.55 -12.04 -1.91
CA LEU A 18 -15.41 -11.57 -3.29
C LEU A 18 -16.52 -12.17 -4.17
N ASP A 19 -17.03 -11.37 -5.11
CA ASP A 19 -18.12 -11.77 -6.00
C ASP A 19 -17.85 -11.24 -7.42
N PRO A 20 -17.53 -12.13 -8.38
CA PRO A 20 -17.34 -11.76 -9.79
C PRO A 20 -18.49 -10.94 -10.39
N GLN A 21 -19.74 -11.24 -10.00
CA GLN A 21 -20.92 -10.54 -10.55
C GLN A 21 -20.97 -9.08 -10.09
N ALA A 22 -20.45 -8.78 -8.89
CA ALA A 22 -20.45 -7.43 -8.35
C ALA A 22 -19.56 -6.44 -9.12
N VAL A 23 -18.60 -6.96 -9.89
CA VAL A 23 -17.58 -6.21 -10.63
C VAL A 23 -17.62 -6.47 -12.15
N GLN A 24 -18.65 -7.17 -12.64
CA GLN A 24 -18.73 -7.58 -14.05
C GLN A 24 -18.80 -6.39 -15.02
N ASP A 25 -19.46 -5.30 -14.61
CA ASP A 25 -19.68 -4.12 -15.44
C ASP A 25 -18.54 -3.09 -15.34
N ALA A 26 -17.57 -3.30 -14.45
CA ALA A 26 -16.45 -2.37 -14.27
C ALA A 26 -15.42 -2.53 -15.40
N GLY A 27 -14.99 -1.43 -16.03
CA GLY A 27 -13.89 -1.42 -16.99
C GLY A 27 -12.54 -1.75 -16.36
N ILE A 28 -12.35 -1.40 -15.08
CA ILE A 28 -11.17 -1.74 -14.27
C ILE A 28 -11.57 -2.06 -12.83
N VAL A 29 -10.91 -3.06 -12.25
CA VAL A 29 -11.14 -3.50 -10.87
C VAL A 29 -9.86 -3.28 -10.08
N LEU A 30 -9.88 -2.34 -9.16
CA LEU A 30 -8.79 -2.16 -8.20
C LEU A 30 -9.14 -2.99 -6.96
N CYS A 31 -8.19 -3.74 -6.43
CA CYS A 31 -8.45 -4.65 -5.32
C CYS A 31 -7.31 -4.61 -4.31
N ASP A 32 -7.65 -4.55 -3.03
CA ASP A 32 -6.66 -4.76 -1.97
C ASP A 32 -6.17 -6.20 -1.99
N LEU A 33 -4.96 -6.41 -1.47
CA LEU A 33 -4.35 -7.72 -1.36
C LEU A 33 -4.74 -8.40 -0.05
N ASP A 34 -4.25 -7.85 1.06
CA ASP A 34 -4.38 -8.41 2.39
C ASP A 34 -5.80 -8.16 2.92
N GLY A 35 -6.43 -9.17 3.52
CA GLY A 35 -7.85 -9.11 3.94
C GLY A 35 -8.86 -9.24 2.80
N CYS A 36 -8.46 -8.97 1.55
CA CYS A 36 -9.29 -9.12 0.34
C CYS A 36 -9.00 -10.37 -0.46
N LEU A 37 -7.84 -10.49 -1.11
CA LEU A 37 -7.48 -11.65 -1.94
C LEU A 37 -6.78 -12.73 -1.10
N MET A 38 -6.12 -12.33 -0.02
CA MET A 38 -5.39 -13.27 0.82
C MET A 38 -5.28 -12.77 2.26
N SER A 39 -4.93 -13.68 3.16
CA SER A 39 -4.56 -13.37 4.53
C SER A 39 -3.33 -14.20 4.89
N GLU A 40 -2.26 -13.53 5.34
CA GLU A 40 -1.09 -14.18 5.94
C GLU A 40 -0.56 -15.36 5.09
N GLY A 41 -0.33 -15.09 3.80
CA GLY A 41 0.22 -16.06 2.85
C GLY A 41 -0.78 -17.06 2.26
N ARG A 42 -2.08 -17.00 2.61
CA ARG A 42 -3.11 -17.93 2.11
C ARG A 42 -4.20 -17.20 1.35
N LEU A 43 -4.57 -17.72 0.19
CA LEU A 43 -5.68 -17.19 -0.60
C LEU A 43 -7.01 -17.54 0.06
N PHE A 44 -7.99 -16.64 -0.04
CA PHE A 44 -9.37 -17.01 0.27
C PHE A 44 -9.93 -17.92 -0.82
N ALA A 45 -10.91 -18.77 -0.47
CA ALA A 45 -11.42 -19.82 -1.34
C ALA A 45 -11.91 -19.29 -2.71
N GLU A 46 -12.52 -18.11 -2.73
CA GLU A 46 -13.10 -17.49 -3.93
C GLU A 46 -12.10 -16.66 -4.76
N THR A 47 -10.85 -16.53 -4.30
CA THR A 47 -9.87 -15.60 -4.88
C THR A 47 -9.51 -15.96 -6.31
N ALA A 48 -9.29 -17.25 -6.59
CA ALA A 48 -8.92 -17.70 -7.93
C ALA A 48 -10.01 -17.35 -8.96
N ASP A 49 -11.25 -17.74 -8.67
CA ASP A 49 -12.42 -17.43 -9.51
C ASP A 49 -12.61 -15.92 -9.70
N PHE A 50 -12.43 -15.14 -8.64
CA PHE A 50 -12.54 -13.68 -8.71
C PHE A 50 -11.46 -13.06 -9.61
N VAL A 51 -10.19 -13.43 -9.40
CA VAL A 51 -9.06 -12.94 -10.20
C VAL A 51 -9.20 -13.35 -11.67
N GLU A 52 -9.59 -14.60 -11.94
CA GLU A 52 -9.83 -15.09 -13.29
C GLU A 52 -10.95 -14.30 -13.99
N SER A 53 -12.07 -14.07 -13.29
CA SER A 53 -13.20 -13.28 -13.84
C SER A 53 -12.84 -11.82 -14.13
N CYS A 54 -11.91 -11.24 -13.37
CA CYS A 54 -11.41 -9.89 -13.61
C CYS A 54 -10.44 -9.86 -14.79
N GLY A 55 -9.58 -10.88 -14.92
CA GLY A 55 -8.58 -10.99 -15.97
C GLY A 55 -7.69 -9.74 -16.06
N ALA A 56 -7.51 -9.22 -17.27
CA ALA A 56 -6.66 -8.06 -17.51
C ALA A 56 -7.15 -6.74 -16.86
N ARG A 57 -8.41 -6.70 -16.39
CA ARG A 57 -8.99 -5.53 -15.71
C ARG A 57 -8.54 -5.40 -14.26
N LEU A 58 -7.95 -6.45 -13.67
CA LEU A 58 -7.52 -6.42 -12.28
C LEU A 58 -6.27 -5.56 -12.09
N ARG A 59 -6.27 -4.73 -11.06
CA ARG A 59 -5.09 -4.09 -10.48
C ARG A 59 -5.06 -4.36 -8.98
N ILE A 60 -3.97 -4.92 -8.48
CA ILE A 60 -3.74 -5.08 -7.04
C ILE A 60 -3.18 -3.77 -6.51
N VAL A 61 -3.76 -3.25 -5.43
CA VAL A 61 -3.33 -2.01 -4.75
C VAL A 61 -3.17 -2.27 -3.26
N SER A 62 -1.93 -2.42 -2.81
CA SER A 62 -1.61 -2.75 -1.41
C SER A 62 -0.68 -1.72 -0.77
N ASN A 63 -0.89 -1.47 0.53
CA ASN A 63 0.00 -0.65 1.33
C ASN A 63 1.32 -1.35 1.67
N ARG A 64 1.47 -2.64 1.34
CA ARG A 64 2.70 -3.40 1.57
C ARG A 64 3.92 -2.65 1.06
N SER A 65 4.93 -2.52 1.93
CA SER A 65 6.12 -1.70 1.71
C SER A 65 7.42 -2.47 1.97
N ASP A 66 7.40 -3.79 1.93
CA ASP A 66 8.58 -4.66 2.13
C ASP A 66 8.90 -5.54 0.90
N SER A 67 8.25 -5.27 -0.24
CA SER A 67 8.36 -6.07 -1.46
C SER A 67 8.30 -5.21 -2.71
N THR A 68 8.48 -5.86 -3.86
CA THR A 68 8.31 -5.27 -5.20
C THR A 68 7.16 -5.97 -5.93
N ALA A 69 6.56 -5.29 -6.89
CA ALA A 69 5.55 -5.82 -7.79
C ALA A 69 6.01 -7.10 -8.49
N ALA A 70 7.28 -7.14 -8.91
CA ALA A 70 7.88 -8.33 -9.53
C ALA A 70 7.98 -9.51 -8.55
N ALA A 71 8.35 -9.26 -7.29
CA ALA A 71 8.42 -10.30 -6.28
C ALA A 71 7.04 -10.78 -5.84
N LEU A 72 6.09 -9.86 -5.63
CA LEU A 72 4.72 -10.23 -5.29
C LEU A 72 4.04 -10.99 -6.43
N SER A 73 4.23 -10.58 -7.69
CA SER A 73 3.70 -11.31 -8.86
C SER A 73 4.19 -12.76 -8.89
N ARG A 74 5.48 -13.01 -8.59
CA ARG A 74 6.01 -14.38 -8.45
C ARG A 74 5.38 -15.12 -7.26
N GLN A 75 5.32 -14.47 -6.09
CA GLN A 75 4.71 -15.05 -4.89
C GLN A 75 3.24 -15.45 -5.15
N LEU A 76 2.46 -14.62 -5.84
CA LEU A 76 1.09 -14.93 -6.22
C LEU A 76 1.02 -16.08 -7.22
N SER A 77 1.95 -16.14 -8.18
CA SER A 77 2.04 -17.24 -9.14
C SER A 77 2.31 -18.58 -8.45
N ASP A 78 3.18 -18.60 -7.43
CA ASP A 78 3.45 -19.79 -6.62
C ASP A 78 2.21 -20.26 -5.83
N LEU A 79 1.28 -19.34 -5.54
CA LEU A 79 -0.02 -19.62 -4.94
C LEU A 79 -1.12 -19.96 -5.96
N GLY A 80 -0.81 -19.99 -7.26
CA GLY A 80 -1.76 -20.27 -8.34
C GLY A 80 -2.51 -19.05 -8.88
N LEU A 81 -2.12 -17.83 -8.52
CA LEU A 81 -2.69 -16.58 -9.03
C LEU A 81 -1.75 -15.90 -10.03
N CYS A 82 -2.15 -15.92 -11.30
CA CYS A 82 -1.40 -15.27 -12.38
C CYS A 82 -1.76 -13.79 -12.49
N VAL A 83 -1.07 -12.93 -11.74
CA VAL A 83 -1.20 -11.46 -11.84
C VAL A 83 0.12 -10.84 -12.33
N PRO A 84 0.15 -10.17 -13.50
CA PRO A 84 1.36 -9.53 -14.01
C PRO A 84 1.89 -8.46 -13.06
N ALA A 85 3.21 -8.33 -12.93
CA ALA A 85 3.83 -7.29 -12.12
C ALA A 85 3.37 -5.86 -12.48
N ALA A 86 3.08 -5.60 -13.76
CA ALA A 86 2.55 -4.31 -14.22
C ALA A 86 1.14 -4.00 -13.67
N HIS A 87 0.43 -4.99 -13.12
CA HIS A 87 -0.89 -4.84 -12.52
C HIS A 87 -0.83 -4.74 -11.00
N VAL A 88 0.36 -4.61 -10.42
CA VAL A 88 0.57 -4.59 -8.97
C VAL A 88 1.15 -3.24 -8.55
N LEU A 89 0.42 -2.54 -7.68
CA LEU A 89 0.82 -1.26 -7.08
C LEU A 89 1.05 -1.47 -5.59
N LEU A 90 2.31 -1.36 -5.17
CA LEU A 90 2.73 -1.47 -3.77
C LEU A 90 3.19 -0.10 -3.27
N ALA A 91 2.69 0.35 -2.13
CA ALA A 91 2.96 1.71 -1.65
C ALA A 91 4.46 2.02 -1.48
N GLY A 92 5.28 1.04 -1.06
CA GLY A 92 6.73 1.19 -0.95
C GLY A 92 7.40 1.45 -2.31
N GLU A 93 7.21 0.53 -3.27
CA GLU A 93 7.79 0.66 -4.62
C GLU A 93 7.21 1.86 -5.39
N PHE A 94 5.91 2.12 -5.24
CA PHE A 94 5.24 3.25 -5.89
C PHE A 94 5.82 4.58 -5.43
N THR A 95 6.02 4.76 -4.12
CA THR A 95 6.64 5.97 -3.55
C THR A 95 8.09 6.11 -4.00
N LEU A 96 8.85 5.00 -4.02
CA LEU A 96 10.22 4.99 -4.49
C LEU A 96 10.35 5.44 -5.96
N ALA A 97 9.49 4.89 -6.83
CA ALA A 97 9.44 5.29 -8.24
C ALA A 97 8.98 6.74 -8.41
N HIS A 98 8.05 7.22 -7.58
CA HIS A 98 7.63 8.62 -7.56
C HIS A 98 8.81 9.55 -7.25
N LEU A 99 9.59 9.27 -6.20
CA LEU A 99 10.75 10.07 -5.83
C LEU A 99 11.79 10.15 -6.96
N ALA A 100 12.10 9.03 -7.60
CA ALA A 100 13.03 8.99 -8.74
C ALA A 100 12.52 9.85 -9.92
N ARG A 101 11.21 9.82 -10.22
CA ARG A 101 10.60 10.67 -11.26
C ARG A 101 10.60 12.15 -10.90
N GLN A 102 10.51 12.49 -9.61
CA GLN A 102 10.63 13.86 -9.11
C GLN A 102 12.09 14.37 -9.08
N GLY A 103 13.04 13.58 -9.56
CA GLY A 103 14.45 13.96 -9.67
C GLY A 103 15.26 13.78 -8.39
N VAL A 104 14.71 13.12 -7.35
CA VAL A 104 15.52 12.71 -6.19
C VAL A 104 16.60 11.76 -6.65
N ARG A 105 17.84 11.98 -6.20
CA ARG A 105 18.98 11.10 -6.48
C ARG A 105 19.59 10.52 -5.22
N ARG A 106 19.63 11.27 -4.12
CA ARG A 106 20.21 10.85 -2.84
C ARG A 106 19.10 10.57 -1.84
N LEU A 107 18.97 9.32 -1.42
CA LEU A 107 17.84 8.85 -0.60
C LEU A 107 18.37 8.07 0.60
N THR A 108 17.95 8.41 1.82
CA THR A 108 18.04 7.43 2.91
C THR A 108 16.80 6.55 2.87
N LEU A 109 16.98 5.24 2.77
CA LEU A 109 15.89 4.28 2.62
C LEU A 109 15.87 3.32 3.81
N CYS A 110 14.77 3.34 4.57
CA CYS A 110 14.48 2.36 5.62
C CYS A 110 13.53 1.32 5.03
N ALA A 111 14.07 0.21 4.52
CA ALA A 111 13.27 -0.78 3.83
C ALA A 111 13.96 -2.15 3.81
N ALA A 112 13.18 -3.19 3.52
CA ALA A 112 13.72 -4.51 3.23
C ALA A 112 14.76 -4.48 2.08
N PRO A 113 15.76 -5.38 2.06
CA PRO A 113 16.84 -5.39 1.07
C PRO A 113 16.37 -5.34 -0.40
N ILE A 114 15.25 -6.00 -0.72
CA ILE A 114 14.70 -6.03 -2.08
C ILE A 114 14.30 -4.63 -2.59
N LEU A 115 13.85 -3.73 -1.70
CA LEU A 115 13.54 -2.35 -2.07
C LEU A 115 14.79 -1.50 -2.21
N VAL A 116 15.87 -1.82 -1.48
CA VAL A 116 17.18 -1.18 -1.68
C VAL A 116 17.74 -1.53 -3.05
N GLU A 117 17.66 -2.80 -3.45
CA GLU A 117 18.03 -3.23 -4.82
C GLU A 117 17.20 -2.51 -5.87
N ARG A 118 15.88 -2.39 -5.64
CA ARG A 118 14.98 -1.66 -6.53
C ARG A 118 15.33 -0.17 -6.63
N ALA A 119 15.72 0.46 -5.52
CA ALA A 119 16.13 1.85 -5.48
C ALA A 119 17.38 2.08 -6.34
N ARG A 120 18.38 1.21 -6.19
CA ARG A 120 19.60 1.24 -7.00
C ARG A 120 19.30 1.05 -8.50
N ALA A 121 18.39 0.15 -8.84
CA ALA A 121 17.94 -0.04 -10.23
C ALA A 121 17.22 1.20 -10.82
N LEU A 122 16.65 2.05 -9.97
CA LEU A 122 16.07 3.35 -10.36
C LEU A 122 17.09 4.50 -10.39
N GLY A 123 18.37 4.22 -10.13
CA GLY A 123 19.45 5.20 -10.10
C GLY A 123 19.47 6.07 -8.84
N LEU A 124 18.92 5.58 -7.73
CA LEU A 124 18.96 6.24 -6.44
C LEU A 124 20.21 5.79 -5.67
N ASP A 125 20.98 6.77 -5.20
CA ASP A 125 22.08 6.57 -4.25
C ASP A 125 21.49 6.46 -2.84
N THR A 126 21.48 5.23 -2.31
CA THR A 126 20.98 4.90 -0.97
C THR A 126 22.04 5.04 0.13
N GLU A 127 23.29 5.34 -0.23
CA GLU A 127 24.45 5.36 0.67
C GLU A 127 24.94 6.78 0.95
N SER A 128 24.35 7.77 0.29
CA SER A 128 24.67 9.18 0.47
C SER A 128 24.55 9.63 1.92
N ARG A 129 25.57 10.34 2.40
CA ARG A 129 25.56 11.00 3.71
C ARG A 129 24.83 12.35 3.71
N ASP A 130 24.38 12.83 2.55
CA ASP A 130 23.61 14.07 2.38
C ASP A 130 22.34 13.80 1.56
N PRO A 131 21.35 13.08 2.14
CA PRO A 131 20.15 12.68 1.42
C PRO A 131 19.19 13.87 1.20
N GLU A 132 18.54 13.90 0.04
CA GLU A 132 17.47 14.86 -0.27
C GLU A 132 16.12 14.46 0.34
N ALA A 133 15.96 13.16 0.60
CA ALA A 133 14.77 12.57 1.17
C ALA A 133 15.11 11.37 2.05
N VAL A 134 14.22 11.08 3.00
CA VAL A 134 14.16 9.81 3.73
C VAL A 134 12.86 9.12 3.32
N LEU A 135 12.92 7.87 2.89
CA LEU A 135 11.73 7.04 2.69
C LEU A 135 11.66 5.96 3.78
N LEU A 136 10.61 6.02 4.58
CA LEU A 136 10.28 5.03 5.59
C LEU A 136 9.31 3.99 5.02
N CYS A 137 9.76 2.74 4.98
CA CYS A 137 8.97 1.56 4.68
C CYS A 137 8.98 0.61 5.90
N ARG A 138 8.24 -0.50 5.80
CA ARG A 138 8.30 -1.58 6.77
C ARG A 138 9.68 -2.23 6.69
N ASP A 139 10.42 -2.15 7.78
CA ASP A 139 11.76 -2.69 7.90
C ASP A 139 11.96 -3.29 9.30
N PRO A 140 11.92 -4.64 9.42
CA PRO A 140 12.17 -5.32 10.68
C PRO A 140 13.58 -5.11 11.26
N GLY A 141 14.52 -4.60 10.46
CA GLY A 141 15.88 -4.27 10.92
C GLY A 141 15.99 -2.97 11.71
N GLN A 142 14.94 -2.14 11.72
CA GLN A 142 14.95 -0.89 12.49
C GLN A 142 14.89 -1.16 13.99
N ASN A 143 15.71 -0.44 14.74
CA ASN A 143 15.82 -0.53 16.19
C ASN A 143 16.16 0.84 16.79
N VAL A 144 16.27 0.92 18.12
CA VAL A 144 16.52 2.17 18.85
C VAL A 144 17.76 2.92 18.31
N ASP A 145 18.82 2.19 17.97
CA ASP A 145 20.08 2.78 17.52
C ASP A 145 20.02 3.29 16.07
N THR A 146 19.08 2.78 15.26
CA THR A 146 18.92 3.22 13.86
C THR A 146 18.05 4.47 13.73
N LEU A 147 17.16 4.74 14.70
CA LEU A 147 16.24 5.89 14.65
C LEU A 147 16.95 7.25 14.79
N GLY A 148 17.94 7.36 15.68
CA GLY A 148 18.69 8.61 15.91
C GLY A 148 19.36 9.18 14.64
N PRO A 149 20.10 8.35 13.88
CA PRO A 149 20.64 8.74 12.58
C PRO A 149 19.57 9.26 11.60
N LEU A 150 18.38 8.64 11.54
CA LEU A 150 17.29 9.09 10.66
C LEU A 150 16.80 10.49 11.04
N VAL A 151 16.55 10.71 12.34
CA VAL A 151 16.13 12.02 12.84
C VAL A 151 17.18 13.10 12.55
N THR A 152 18.47 12.74 12.59
CA THR A 152 19.56 13.65 12.20
C THR A 152 19.48 14.04 10.74
N ARG A 153 19.23 13.10 9.81
CA ARG A 153 19.04 13.41 8.38
C ARG A 153 17.86 14.34 8.15
N LEU A 154 16.75 14.08 8.84
CA LEU A 154 15.57 14.94 8.79
C LEU A 154 15.84 16.35 9.33
N ALA A 155 16.65 16.47 10.38
CA ALA A 155 17.10 17.77 10.91
C ALA A 155 17.97 18.56 9.92
N GLN A 156 18.70 17.87 9.05
CA GLN A 156 19.56 18.47 8.02
C GLN A 156 18.79 18.92 6.77
N GLY A 157 17.46 18.76 6.74
CA GLY A 157 16.60 19.23 5.66
C GLY A 157 16.11 18.15 4.69
N ALA A 158 16.45 16.88 4.93
CA ALA A 158 15.90 15.79 4.13
C ALA A 158 14.37 15.71 4.31
N ARG A 159 13.64 15.57 3.20
CA ARG A 159 12.17 15.45 3.23
C ARG A 159 11.75 14.06 3.70
N LEU A 160 10.88 13.97 4.70
CA LEU A 160 10.33 12.69 5.15
C LEU A 160 9.20 12.22 4.23
N TRP A 161 9.35 11.01 3.70
CA TRP A 161 8.31 10.24 3.03
C TRP A 161 8.06 8.96 3.80
N VAL A 162 6.80 8.57 3.87
CA VAL A 162 6.36 7.33 4.52
C VAL A 162 5.53 6.56 3.51
N ALA A 163 5.85 5.29 3.30
CA ALA A 163 5.15 4.47 2.29
C ALA A 163 3.65 4.35 2.60
N ASN A 164 3.32 4.07 3.87
CA ASN A 164 1.95 4.01 4.39
C ASN A 164 1.94 4.35 5.90
N GLU A 165 0.77 4.66 6.44
CA GLU A 165 0.61 5.05 7.85
C GLU A 165 0.02 3.93 8.72
N ASP A 166 -0.10 2.71 8.18
CA ASP A 166 -0.69 1.59 8.90
C ASP A 166 0.19 1.25 10.10
N VAL A 167 -0.39 1.23 11.30
CA VAL A 167 0.36 1.03 12.55
C VAL A 167 0.64 -0.44 12.79
N SER A 168 -0.33 -1.30 12.49
CA SER A 168 -0.23 -2.75 12.70
C SER A 168 -1.32 -3.50 11.93
N HIS A 169 -1.10 -4.79 11.69
CA HIS A 169 -2.13 -5.76 11.33
C HIS A 169 -2.12 -6.95 12.32
N PRO A 170 -3.21 -7.70 12.48
CA PRO A 170 -3.19 -8.95 13.24
C PRO A 170 -2.63 -10.10 12.40
N ASP A 171 -1.79 -10.96 13.00
CA ASP A 171 -1.41 -12.25 12.41
C ASP A 171 -2.54 -13.31 12.54
N HIS A 172 -2.27 -14.53 12.08
CA HIS A 172 -3.20 -15.67 12.19
C HIS A 172 -3.63 -16.02 13.64
N ALA A 173 -2.80 -15.71 14.63
CA ALA A 173 -3.10 -15.93 16.04
C ALA A 173 -3.78 -14.70 16.70
N GLY A 174 -4.03 -13.64 15.93
CA GLY A 174 -4.55 -12.37 16.40
C GLY A 174 -3.52 -11.50 17.12
N GLN A 175 -2.23 -11.85 17.06
CA GLN A 175 -1.17 -11.03 17.63
C GLN A 175 -0.89 -9.84 16.71
N PRO A 176 -0.73 -8.62 17.26
CA PRO A 176 -0.43 -7.46 16.46
C PRO A 176 1.01 -7.52 15.92
N VAL A 177 1.13 -7.41 14.60
CA VAL A 177 2.38 -7.26 13.86
C VAL A 177 2.57 -5.79 13.52
N ALA A 178 3.73 -5.23 13.87
CA ALA A 178 4.05 -3.84 13.60
C ALA A 178 4.23 -3.55 12.10
N GLU A 179 3.69 -2.42 11.67
CA GLU A 179 3.76 -1.92 10.30
C GLU A 179 4.55 -0.59 10.22
N THR A 180 4.60 0.01 9.02
CA THR A 180 5.40 1.24 8.77
C THR A 180 5.01 2.38 9.72
N GLY A 181 3.72 2.50 10.05
CA GLY A 181 3.19 3.49 10.98
C GLY A 181 3.73 3.36 12.41
N ALA A 182 4.11 2.16 12.86
CA ALA A 182 4.77 1.99 14.16
C ALA A 182 6.17 2.62 14.18
N LEU A 183 6.92 2.50 13.08
CA LEU A 183 8.21 3.17 12.92
C LEU A 183 8.04 4.69 12.84
N LEU A 184 7.01 5.16 12.13
CA LEU A 184 6.66 6.58 12.09
C LEU A 184 6.36 7.11 13.50
N ALA A 185 5.54 6.39 14.28
CA ALA A 185 5.24 6.77 15.66
C ALA A 185 6.49 6.85 16.54
N ALA A 186 7.46 5.96 16.35
CA ALA A 186 8.74 6.01 17.06
C ALA A 186 9.56 7.26 16.68
N LEU A 187 9.61 7.64 15.39
CA LEU A 187 10.25 8.88 14.97
C LEU A 187 9.54 10.12 15.54
N LEU A 188 8.21 10.11 15.57
CA LEU A 188 7.40 11.18 16.16
C LEU A 188 7.62 11.31 17.67
N ALA A 189 7.84 10.20 18.37
CA ALA A 189 8.17 10.22 19.80
C ALA A 189 9.51 10.93 20.07
N ILE A 190 10.49 10.79 19.17
CA ILE A 190 11.79 11.47 19.25
C ILE A 190 11.66 12.93 18.82
N ARG A 191 10.89 13.21 17.76
CA ARG A 191 10.67 14.56 17.22
C ARG A 191 9.20 14.74 16.80
N PRO A 192 8.34 15.28 17.68
CA PRO A 192 6.91 15.41 17.40
C PRO A 192 6.55 16.34 16.23
N GLY A 193 7.43 17.29 15.90
CA GLY A 193 7.20 18.28 14.84
C GLY A 193 7.59 17.81 13.42
N LEU A 194 7.86 16.52 13.21
CA LEU A 194 8.14 16.01 11.87
C LEU A 194 6.91 16.14 10.97
N VAL A 195 7.13 16.61 9.75
CA VAL A 195 6.13 16.66 8.69
C VAL A 195 6.54 15.66 7.61
N TRP A 196 5.59 14.84 7.15
CA TRP A 196 5.84 13.84 6.13
C TRP A 196 4.82 13.89 4.99
N ARG A 197 5.10 13.11 3.95
CA ARG A 197 4.19 12.83 2.83
C ARG A 197 4.03 11.33 2.67
N SER A 198 2.83 10.89 2.28
CA SER A 198 2.53 9.50 1.97
C SER A 198 1.72 9.42 0.68
N LEU A 199 1.99 8.39 -0.12
CA LEU A 199 1.23 8.06 -1.33
C LEU A 199 0.47 6.73 -1.21
N GLY A 200 0.66 6.01 -0.10
CA GLY A 200 -0.14 4.84 0.26
C GLY A 200 -1.58 5.20 0.59
N LYS A 201 -2.48 4.21 0.55
CA LYS A 201 -3.86 4.36 1.02
C LYS A 201 -3.84 4.85 2.47
N PRO A 202 -4.66 5.85 2.86
CA PRO A 202 -5.87 6.36 2.20
C PRO A 202 -5.64 7.39 1.09
N HIS A 203 -4.40 7.72 0.71
CA HIS A 203 -4.16 8.61 -0.42
C HIS A 203 -4.60 7.95 -1.74
N ALA A 204 -5.25 8.72 -2.62
CA ALA A 204 -5.75 8.23 -3.91
C ALA A 204 -4.65 7.99 -4.98
N ALA A 205 -3.36 8.18 -4.68
CA ALA A 205 -2.33 8.33 -5.72
C ALA A 205 -2.16 7.06 -6.56
N MET A 206 -2.17 5.89 -5.92
CA MET A 206 -2.09 4.61 -6.63
C MET A 206 -3.36 4.35 -7.47
N LEU A 207 -4.54 4.74 -6.99
CA LEU A 207 -5.80 4.57 -7.72
C LEU A 207 -5.83 5.47 -8.96
N THR A 208 -5.51 6.76 -8.79
CA THR A 208 -5.43 7.71 -9.90
C THR A 208 -4.40 7.28 -10.93
N HIS A 209 -3.27 6.72 -10.49
CA HIS A 209 -2.26 6.18 -11.40
C HIS A 209 -2.80 5.01 -12.21
N ALA A 210 -3.45 4.02 -11.57
CA ALA A 210 -4.04 2.87 -12.26
C ALA A 210 -5.10 3.30 -13.31
N LEU A 211 -5.96 4.27 -12.96
CA LEU A 211 -6.94 4.84 -13.89
C LEU A 211 -6.27 5.52 -15.09
N THR A 212 -5.24 6.32 -14.83
CA THR A 212 -4.51 7.05 -15.87
C THR A 212 -3.82 6.09 -16.84
N GLU A 213 -3.17 5.03 -16.33
CA GLU A 213 -2.53 4.02 -17.18
C GLU A 213 -3.54 3.21 -18.01
N ALA A 214 -4.75 3.00 -17.48
CA ALA A 214 -5.82 2.32 -18.20
C ALA A 214 -6.58 3.22 -19.19
N GLY A 215 -6.39 4.55 -19.14
CA GLY A 215 -7.17 5.50 -19.93
C GLY A 215 -8.65 5.55 -19.51
N LEU A 216 -8.95 5.24 -18.24
CA LEU A 216 -10.30 5.15 -17.70
C LEU A 216 -10.56 6.21 -16.64
N THR A 217 -11.83 6.46 -16.35
CA THR A 217 -12.26 7.37 -15.29
C THR A 217 -12.75 6.60 -14.07
N ALA A 218 -12.95 7.29 -12.95
CA ALA A 218 -13.48 6.65 -11.74
C ALA A 218 -14.90 6.08 -11.94
N ALA A 219 -15.65 6.56 -12.93
CA ALA A 219 -16.97 6.04 -13.29
C ALA A 219 -16.90 4.65 -13.95
N ASP A 220 -15.76 4.30 -14.55
CA ASP A 220 -15.52 3.01 -15.20
C ASP A 220 -14.86 1.99 -14.25
N ALA A 221 -14.74 2.32 -12.97
CA ALA A 221 -13.91 1.61 -12.02
C ALA A 221 -14.67 1.22 -10.75
N VAL A 222 -14.13 0.25 -10.04
CA VAL A 222 -14.55 -0.10 -8.68
C VAL A 222 -13.32 -0.45 -7.85
N PHE A 223 -13.31 -0.03 -6.59
CA PHE A 223 -12.32 -0.48 -5.61
C PHE A 223 -12.96 -1.50 -4.68
N VAL A 224 -12.38 -2.70 -4.61
CA VAL A 224 -12.70 -3.76 -3.65
C VAL A 224 -11.65 -3.76 -2.52
N GLY A 225 -12.07 -3.54 -1.28
CA GLY A 225 -11.18 -3.46 -0.12
C GLY A 225 -11.86 -3.92 1.17
N ASP A 226 -11.11 -4.27 2.21
CA ASP A 226 -11.63 -4.73 3.50
C ASP A 226 -11.49 -3.67 4.61
N ASN A 227 -10.69 -2.63 4.38
CA ASN A 227 -10.45 -1.59 5.36
C ASN A 227 -11.05 -0.24 4.92
N ALA A 228 -12.20 0.13 5.49
CA ALA A 228 -12.86 1.40 5.17
C ALA A 228 -12.02 2.65 5.52
N LEU A 229 -11.08 2.55 6.47
CA LEU A 229 -10.24 3.69 6.87
C LEU A 229 -9.08 3.94 5.90
N THR A 230 -8.67 2.94 5.11
CA THR A 230 -7.63 3.06 4.10
C THR A 230 -8.22 2.94 2.69
N ASP A 231 -8.76 1.79 2.32
CA ASP A 231 -9.34 1.52 1.00
C ASP A 231 -10.52 2.42 0.71
N GLY A 232 -11.47 2.45 1.66
CA GLY A 232 -12.69 3.22 1.49
C GLY A 232 -12.43 4.72 1.37
N LYS A 233 -11.48 5.25 2.15
CA LYS A 233 -11.03 6.64 2.03
C LYS A 233 -10.28 6.91 0.73
N ALA A 234 -9.45 5.98 0.26
CA ALA A 234 -8.77 6.10 -1.02
C ALA A 234 -9.76 6.09 -2.19
N ALA A 235 -10.75 5.18 -2.16
CA ALA A 235 -11.83 5.13 -3.13
C ALA A 235 -12.61 6.45 -3.17
N ALA A 236 -13.04 6.94 -1.99
CA ALA A 236 -13.75 8.21 -1.87
C ALA A 236 -12.92 9.40 -2.41
N ALA A 237 -11.63 9.46 -2.07
CA ALA A 237 -10.73 10.50 -2.56
C ALA A 237 -10.48 10.43 -4.08
N ALA A 238 -10.59 9.25 -4.68
CA ALA A 238 -10.53 9.05 -6.13
C ALA A 238 -11.87 9.23 -6.84
N GLY A 239 -12.98 9.41 -6.10
CA GLY A 239 -14.34 9.45 -6.67
C GLY A 239 -14.81 8.10 -7.21
N MET A 240 -14.29 6.99 -6.67
CA MET A 240 -14.53 5.63 -7.15
C MET A 240 -15.55 4.90 -6.27
N PRO A 241 -16.50 4.13 -6.85
CA PRO A 241 -17.35 3.21 -6.10
C PRO A 241 -16.54 2.23 -5.25
N PHE A 242 -16.99 1.96 -4.03
CA PHE A 242 -16.31 1.08 -3.09
C PHE A 242 -17.14 -0.18 -2.80
N ILE A 243 -16.53 -1.36 -2.93
CA ILE A 243 -17.07 -2.61 -2.40
C ILE A 243 -16.27 -2.93 -1.13
N HIS A 244 -16.95 -2.84 0.00
CA HIS A 244 -16.37 -3.18 1.29
C HIS A 244 -16.56 -4.67 1.58
N ILE A 245 -15.46 -5.42 1.62
CA ILE A 245 -15.43 -6.83 2.02
C ILE A 245 -15.42 -6.93 3.55
N HIS A 246 -16.45 -7.57 4.11
CA HIS A 246 -16.56 -7.89 5.54
C HIS A 246 -16.28 -9.37 5.75
N ARG A 247 -15.00 -9.71 5.96
CA ARG A 247 -14.60 -11.06 6.36
C ARG A 247 -15.11 -11.33 7.79
N ARG A 248 -15.92 -12.37 7.99
CA ARG A 248 -16.26 -12.83 9.35
C ARG A 248 -15.04 -13.50 9.96
N SER A 249 -14.68 -13.13 11.19
CA SER A 249 -13.57 -13.76 11.92
C SER A 249 -13.81 -15.28 12.00
N GLY A 250 -12.89 -16.08 11.44
CA GLY A 250 -12.92 -17.55 11.52
C GLY A 250 -13.34 -18.32 10.26
N GLN A 251 -13.30 -17.70 9.07
CA GLN A 251 -13.43 -18.38 7.77
C GLN A 251 -12.19 -18.22 6.91
#